data_AF-A0A2C6MC87-F1
#
_entry.id   AF-A0A2C6MC87-F1
#
_cell.length_a   1.000
_cell.length_b   1.000
_cell.length_c   1.000
_cell.angle_alpha   90.00
_cell.angle_beta   90.00
_cell.angle_gamma   90.00
#
_symmetry.space_group_name_H-M   'P 1'
#
loop_
_entity.id
_entity.type
_entity.pdbx_description
1 polymer ?
#
loop_
_entity_poly.entity_id
_entity_poly.type
_entity_poly.pdbx_seq_one_letter_code
_entity_poly.pdbx_strand_id
1 'polypeptide(L)'
;MRKSYSGEFKAKVVLEILKEEKTISQIASEYGIHPNQLLKWKKEAIRSLAEVLEDGRRKSDKEKETLKNKIQELYAEIGELTTKLNWLKKNLALSWTRAERIELVDFENRELPLTVQAEMLSLNRAFTTSQYHHRRWKLLSSMKSTAFTRRTPTWVPVRLQRF
;
A
#
# COMPACT_ATOMS: atom_id res chain seq x y z
N MET A 1 -30.25 8.64 22.49
CA MET A 1 -28.88 8.16 22.17
C MET A 1 -28.35 7.31 23.31
N ARG A 2 -27.79 6.13 23.01
CA ARG A 2 -27.16 5.26 24.01
C ARG A 2 -25.75 5.79 24.30
N LYS A 3 -25.45 6.15 25.56
CA LYS A 3 -24.08 6.55 25.95
C LYS A 3 -23.13 5.35 25.75
N SER A 4 -22.07 5.55 24.98
CA SER A 4 -20.98 4.58 24.80
C SER A 4 -19.84 4.93 25.75
N TYR A 5 -19.19 3.91 26.31
CA TYR A 5 -18.08 4.05 27.25
C TYR A 5 -16.89 3.24 26.75
N SER A 6 -15.68 3.81 26.80
CA SER A 6 -14.45 3.12 26.41
C SER A 6 -14.14 1.94 27.33
N GLY A 7 -13.37 0.97 26.84
CA GLY A 7 -12.94 -0.18 27.63
C GLY A 7 -12.12 0.22 28.85
N GLU A 8 -11.20 1.18 28.69
CA GLU A 8 -10.38 1.73 29.77
C GLU A 8 -11.21 2.36 30.87
N PHE A 9 -12.23 3.16 30.49
CA PHE A 9 -13.12 3.79 31.46
C PHE A 9 -13.92 2.75 32.25
N LYS A 10 -14.48 1.74 31.56
CA LYS A 10 -15.18 0.63 32.23
C LYS A 10 -14.26 -0.12 33.19
N ALA A 11 -13.01 -0.38 32.80
CA ALA A 11 -12.03 -1.05 33.66
C ALA A 11 -11.73 -0.24 34.92
N LYS A 12 -11.53 1.08 34.80
CA LYS A 12 -11.31 1.99 35.94
C LYS A 12 -12.49 1.97 36.92
N VAL A 13 -13.71 2.09 36.39
CA VAL A 13 -14.93 2.08 37.21
C VAL A 13 -15.13 0.71 37.89
N VAL A 14 -14.90 -0.39 37.17
CA VAL A 14 -14.99 -1.74 37.75
C VAL A 14 -13.93 -1.96 38.84
N LEU A 15 -12.70 -1.48 38.65
CA LEU A 15 -11.66 -1.54 39.69
C LEU A 15 -12.10 -0.80 40.96
N GLU A 16 -12.71 0.39 40.82
CA GLU A 16 -13.23 1.15 41.96
C GLU A 16 -14.36 0.41 42.68
N ILE A 17 -15.23 -0.29 41.93
CA ILE A 17 -16.26 -1.17 42.51
C ILE A 17 -15.66 -2.38 43.22
N LEU A 18 -14.55 -2.94 42.72
CA LEU A 18 -13.89 -4.11 43.31
C LEU A 18 -13.04 -3.77 44.54
N LYS A 19 -12.58 -2.52 44.67
CA LYS A 19 -11.91 -2.02 45.88
C LYS A 19 -12.85 -1.82 47.05
N GLU A 20 -14.16 -1.71 46.77
CA GLU A 20 -15.23 -1.54 47.77
C GLU A 20 -15.10 -0.29 48.67
N GLU A 21 -14.25 0.67 48.30
CA GLU A 21 -14.07 1.97 48.99
C GLU A 21 -15.31 2.87 48.88
N LYS A 22 -16.11 2.70 47.81
CA LYS A 22 -17.37 3.40 47.57
C LYS A 22 -18.46 2.40 47.19
N THR A 23 -19.69 2.67 47.62
CA THR A 23 -20.85 1.86 47.23
C THR A 23 -21.19 2.08 45.75
N ILE A 24 -21.85 1.10 45.13
CA ILE A 24 -22.30 1.18 43.73
C ILE A 24 -23.20 2.40 43.50
N SER A 25 -24.03 2.78 44.48
CA SER A 25 -24.89 3.97 44.39
C SER A 25 -24.11 5.29 44.44
N GLN A 26 -23.01 5.35 45.18
CA GLN A 26 -22.12 6.52 45.20
C GLN A 26 -21.36 6.65 43.86
N ILE A 27 -20.81 5.55 43.35
CA ILE A 27 -20.12 5.50 42.05
C ILE A 27 -21.10 5.83 40.91
N ALA A 28 -22.34 5.33 40.99
CA ALA A 28 -23.42 5.66 40.06
C ALA A 28 -23.72 7.16 40.02
N SER A 29 -23.76 7.80 41.20
CA SER A 29 -24.00 9.24 41.34
C SER A 29 -22.82 10.06 40.82
N GLU A 30 -21.58 9.65 41.11
CA GLU A 30 -20.35 10.35 40.73
C GLU A 30 -20.12 10.36 39.21
N TYR A 31 -20.31 9.22 38.55
CA TYR A 31 -20.10 9.10 37.10
C TYR A 31 -21.40 9.29 36.28
N GLY A 32 -22.55 9.46 36.94
CA GLY A 32 -23.85 9.59 36.28
C GLY A 32 -24.27 8.33 35.51
N ILE A 33 -23.97 7.15 36.05
CA ILE A 33 -24.19 5.84 35.42
C ILE A 33 -25.20 5.05 36.23
N HIS A 34 -26.14 4.38 35.57
CA HIS A 34 -27.15 3.60 36.27
C HIS A 34 -26.53 2.40 37.04
N PRO A 35 -26.91 2.13 38.30
CA PRO A 35 -26.35 1.04 39.12
C PRO A 35 -26.36 -0.34 38.44
N ASN A 36 -27.44 -0.69 37.73
CA ASN A 36 -27.52 -1.94 36.96
C ASN A 36 -26.45 -2.06 35.86
N GLN A 37 -26.03 -0.94 35.26
CA GLN A 37 -24.98 -0.93 34.25
C GLN A 37 -23.60 -1.19 34.88
N LEU A 38 -23.36 -0.64 36.07
CA LEU A 38 -22.16 -0.92 36.86
C LEU A 38 -22.07 -2.38 37.29
N LEU A 39 -23.18 -2.95 37.78
CA LEU A 39 -23.28 -4.37 38.13
C LEU A 39 -23.02 -5.28 36.92
N LYS A 40 -23.54 -4.90 35.75
CA LYS A 40 -23.28 -5.62 34.50
C LYS A 40 -21.80 -5.59 34.13
N TRP A 41 -21.15 -4.43 34.21
CA TRP A 41 -19.72 -4.32 33.93
C TRP A 41 -18.85 -5.10 34.92
N LYS A 42 -19.20 -5.10 36.22
CA LYS A 42 -18.53 -5.94 37.23
C LYS A 42 -18.59 -7.43 36.85
N LYS A 43 -19.79 -7.92 36.48
CA LYS A 43 -19.98 -9.32 36.06
C LYS A 43 -19.19 -9.67 34.79
N GLU A 44 -19.26 -8.81 33.77
CA GLU A 44 -18.53 -8.99 32.51
C GLU A 44 -17.01 -9.03 32.75
N ALA A 45 -16.49 -8.10 33.55
CA ALA A 45 -15.06 -8.03 33.85
C ALA A 45 -14.56 -9.25 34.63
N ILE A 46 -15.30 -9.74 35.64
CA ILE A 46 -14.90 -10.94 36.40
C ILE A 46 -14.87 -12.17 35.49
N ARG A 47 -15.85 -12.31 34.60
CA ARG A 47 -15.88 -13.42 33.63
C ARG A 47 -14.70 -13.36 32.67
N SER A 48 -14.45 -12.20 32.07
CA SER A 48 -13.33 -12.01 31.16
C SER A 48 -11.96 -12.13 31.85
N LEU A 49 -11.83 -11.75 33.12
CA LEU A 49 -10.62 -11.96 33.91
C LEU A 49 -10.30 -13.44 34.09
N ALA A 50 -11.30 -14.28 34.38
CA ALA A 50 -11.10 -15.72 34.46
C ALA A 50 -10.64 -16.31 33.12
N GLU A 51 -11.31 -15.93 32.01
CA GLU A 51 -10.94 -16.35 30.64
C GLU A 51 -9.50 -15.91 30.28
N VAL A 52 -9.09 -14.69 30.63
CA VAL A 52 -7.75 -14.15 30.33
C VAL A 52 -6.67 -14.80 31.20
N LEU A 53 -6.97 -15.10 32.47
CA LEU A 53 -6.01 -15.72 33.39
C LEU A 53 -5.77 -17.21 33.07
N GLU A 54 -6.79 -17.93 32.62
CA GLU A 54 -6.68 -19.34 32.21
C GLU A 54 -6.07 -19.51 30.80
N ASP A 55 -6.54 -18.72 29.82
CA ASP A 55 -6.26 -18.98 28.40
C ASP A 55 -5.58 -17.83 27.67
N GLY A 56 -5.52 -16.63 28.25
CA GLY A 56 -5.03 -15.41 27.58
C GLY A 56 -3.57 -15.53 27.11
N ARG A 57 -2.71 -16.16 27.92
CA ARG A 57 -1.30 -16.40 27.55
C ARG A 57 -1.18 -17.40 26.41
N ARG A 58 -1.86 -18.55 26.51
CA ARG A 58 -1.84 -19.63 25.49
C ARG A 58 -2.40 -19.19 24.16
N LYS A 59 -3.50 -18.42 24.15
CA LYS A 59 -4.09 -17.86 22.94
C LYS A 59 -3.15 -16.86 22.28
N SER A 60 -2.53 -15.97 23.07
CA SER A 60 -1.56 -15.01 22.55
C SER A 60 -0.31 -15.67 21.97
N ASP A 61 0.15 -16.78 22.57
CA ASP A 61 1.35 -17.48 22.11
C ASP A 61 1.08 -18.29 20.85
N LYS A 62 -0.07 -18.97 20.76
CA LYS A 62 -0.52 -19.62 19.52
C LYS A 62 -0.70 -18.63 18.38
N GLU A 63 -1.30 -17.48 18.64
CA GLU A 63 -1.48 -16.45 17.62
C GLU A 63 -0.12 -15.92 17.13
N LYS A 64 0.81 -15.63 18.04
CA LYS A 64 2.19 -15.27 17.69
C LYS A 64 2.89 -16.37 16.88
N GLU A 65 2.69 -17.63 17.23
CA GLU A 65 3.28 -18.76 16.51
C GLU A 65 2.70 -18.89 15.09
N THR A 66 1.38 -18.76 14.93
CA THR A 66 0.74 -18.75 13.60
C THR A 66 1.24 -17.59 12.74
N LEU A 67 1.40 -16.40 13.33
CA LEU A 67 1.97 -15.24 12.63
C LEU A 67 3.42 -15.48 12.21
N LYS A 68 4.24 -16.07 13.10
CA LYS A 68 5.63 -16.43 12.79
C LYS A 68 5.70 -17.43 11.64
N ASN A 69 4.87 -18.47 11.67
CA ASN A 69 4.81 -19.47 10.60
C ASN A 69 4.41 -18.82 9.27
N LYS A 70 3.41 -17.93 9.29
CA LYS A 70 2.98 -17.23 8.07
C LYS A 70 4.08 -16.33 7.51
N ILE A 71 4.81 -15.62 8.37
CA ILE A 71 5.95 -14.81 7.98
C ILE A 71 7.04 -15.68 7.33
N GLN A 72 7.33 -16.84 7.91
CA GLN A 72 8.32 -17.77 7.38
C GLN A 72 7.91 -18.32 6.00
N GLU A 73 6.65 -18.71 5.82
CA GLU A 73 6.11 -19.12 4.52
C GLU A 73 6.28 -18.03 3.46
N LEU A 74 5.90 -16.79 3.79
CA LEU A 74 6.01 -15.66 2.88
C LEU A 74 7.47 -15.36 2.51
N TYR A 75 8.41 -15.45 3.46
CA TYR A 75 9.83 -15.30 3.14
C TYR A 75 10.35 -16.41 2.23
N ALA A 76 9.91 -17.65 2.44
CA ALA A 76 10.28 -18.77 1.57
C ALA A 76 9.77 -18.53 0.14
N GLU A 77 8.51 -18.10 0.00
CA GLU A 77 7.89 -17.78 -1.28
C GLU A 77 8.60 -16.61 -1.99
N ILE A 78 8.93 -15.54 -1.26
CA ILE A 78 9.73 -14.42 -1.78
C ILE A 78 11.09 -14.92 -2.27
N GLY A 79 11.75 -15.81 -1.54
CA GLY A 79 13.04 -16.39 -1.92
C GLY A 79 12.95 -17.24 -3.20
N GLU A 80 11.92 -18.07 -3.31
CA GLU A 80 11.65 -18.87 -4.50
C GLU A 80 11.37 -17.99 -5.72
N LEU A 81 10.46 -17.01 -5.58
CA LEU A 81 10.14 -16.05 -6.63
C LEU A 81 11.36 -15.24 -7.06
N THR A 82 12.19 -14.79 -6.11
CA THR A 82 13.43 -14.06 -6.41
C THR A 82 14.40 -14.93 -7.22
N THR A 83 14.52 -16.21 -6.88
CA THR A 83 15.38 -17.15 -7.59
C THR A 83 14.88 -17.38 -9.02
N LYS A 84 13.59 -17.64 -9.19
CA LYS A 84 12.94 -17.80 -10.51
C LYS A 84 13.09 -16.54 -11.37
N LEU A 85 12.85 -15.37 -10.79
CA LEU A 85 12.99 -14.08 -11.47
C LEU A 85 14.44 -13.87 -11.94
N ASN A 86 15.41 -14.09 -11.06
CA ASN A 86 16.82 -13.94 -11.42
C ASN A 86 17.26 -14.90 -12.52
N TRP A 87 16.77 -16.14 -12.51
CA TRP A 87 17.01 -17.10 -13.59
C TRP A 87 16.45 -16.61 -14.92
N LEU A 88 15.20 -16.11 -14.93
CA LEU A 88 14.58 -15.53 -16.12
C LEU A 88 15.35 -14.31 -16.64
N LYS A 89 15.74 -13.37 -15.78
CA LYS A 89 16.55 -12.20 -16.18
C LYS A 89 17.86 -12.63 -16.85
N LYS A 90 18.56 -13.61 -16.25
CA LYS A 90 19.82 -14.14 -16.79
C LYS A 90 19.61 -14.78 -18.15
N ASN A 91 18.60 -15.66 -18.28
CA ASN A 91 18.31 -16.32 -19.55
C ASN A 91 17.95 -15.32 -20.64
N LEU A 92 17.09 -14.34 -20.34
CA LEU A 92 16.72 -13.30 -21.29
C LEU A 92 17.95 -12.51 -21.76
N ALA A 93 18.86 -12.16 -20.85
CA ALA A 93 20.09 -11.46 -21.21
C ALA A 93 21.04 -12.30 -22.08
N LEU A 94 20.99 -13.63 -21.97
CA LEU A 94 21.82 -14.55 -22.75
C LEU A 94 21.22 -14.86 -24.13
N SER A 95 19.90 -15.06 -24.21
CA SER A 95 19.25 -15.49 -25.46
C SER A 95 18.75 -14.34 -26.34
N TRP A 96 18.55 -13.14 -25.79
CA TRP A 96 18.02 -11.98 -26.53
C TRP A 96 19.07 -10.88 -26.66
N THR A 97 19.20 -10.34 -27.88
CA THR A 97 20.04 -9.18 -28.15
C THR A 97 19.50 -7.94 -27.44
N ARG A 98 20.34 -6.92 -27.30
CA ARG A 98 19.94 -5.64 -26.68
C ARG A 98 18.80 -4.96 -27.45
N ALA A 99 18.80 -5.04 -28.77
CA ALA A 99 17.77 -4.42 -29.61
C ALA A 99 16.40 -5.08 -29.39
N GLU A 100 16.36 -6.42 -29.38
CA GLU A 100 15.12 -7.16 -29.14
C GLU A 100 14.58 -6.90 -27.73
N ARG A 101 15.46 -6.81 -26.72
CA ARG A 101 15.04 -6.45 -25.35
C ARG A 101 14.47 -5.03 -25.24
N ILE A 102 14.87 -4.09 -26.10
CA ILE A 102 14.30 -2.73 -26.14
C ILE A 102 12.87 -2.75 -26.70
N GLU A 103 12.58 -3.64 -27.66
CA GLU A 103 11.24 -3.79 -28.22
C GLU A 103 10.26 -4.44 -27.23
N LEU A 104 10.75 -5.22 -26.25
CA LEU A 104 9.94 -5.76 -25.15
C LEU A 104 9.51 -4.70 -24.13
N VAL A 105 10.05 -3.48 -24.17
CA VAL A 105 9.67 -2.42 -23.25
C VAL A 105 8.28 -1.91 -23.63
N ASP A 106 7.35 -1.97 -22.69
CA ASP A 106 6.03 -1.36 -22.87
C ASP A 106 6.13 0.15 -22.59
N PHE A 107 5.99 0.93 -23.67
CA PHE A 107 6.03 2.38 -23.60
C PHE A 107 4.65 3.02 -23.39
N GLU A 108 3.56 2.30 -23.61
CA GLU A 108 2.21 2.84 -23.71
C GLU A 108 1.33 2.45 -22.51
N ASN A 109 1.14 1.16 -22.24
CA ASN A 109 0.18 0.65 -21.24
C ASN A 109 0.89 0.05 -20.02
N ARG A 110 1.70 0.89 -19.38
CA ARG A 110 2.63 0.47 -18.32
C ARG A 110 1.93 0.03 -17.03
N GLU A 111 1.88 -1.26 -16.80
CA GLU A 111 1.64 -1.82 -15.45
C GLU A 111 2.84 -1.56 -14.52
N LEU A 112 4.06 -1.53 -15.08
CA LEU A 112 5.30 -1.29 -14.35
C LEU A 112 6.02 -0.03 -14.85
N PRO A 113 6.66 0.76 -13.96
CA PRO A 113 7.47 1.91 -14.37
C PRO A 113 8.60 1.53 -15.35
N LEU A 114 8.94 2.42 -16.30
CA LEU A 114 10.02 2.17 -17.28
C LEU A 114 11.37 1.84 -16.62
N THR A 115 11.64 2.41 -15.45
CA THR A 115 12.85 2.14 -14.68
C THR A 115 12.91 0.68 -14.22
N VAL A 116 11.78 0.13 -13.77
CA VAL A 116 11.64 -1.26 -13.34
C VAL A 116 11.69 -2.19 -14.54
N GLN A 117 10.98 -1.86 -15.63
CA GLN A 117 11.04 -2.64 -16.87
C GLN A 117 12.47 -2.70 -17.43
N ALA A 118 13.16 -1.57 -17.50
CA ALA A 118 14.55 -1.51 -17.95
C ALA A 118 15.47 -2.37 -17.07
N GLU A 119 15.27 -2.37 -15.75
CA GLU A 119 16.02 -3.24 -14.84
C GLU A 119 15.69 -4.72 -15.05
N MET A 120 14.42 -5.08 -15.25
CA MET A 120 14.01 -6.46 -15.51
C MET A 120 14.58 -7.00 -16.82
N LEU A 121 14.63 -6.15 -17.84
CA LEU A 121 15.18 -6.47 -19.15
C LEU A 121 16.70 -6.30 -19.21
N SER A 122 17.38 -6.00 -18.10
CA SER A 122 18.83 -5.75 -18.04
C SER A 122 19.32 -4.70 -19.05
N LEU A 123 18.58 -3.60 -19.14
CA LEU A 123 18.83 -2.42 -19.99
C LEU A 123 19.28 -1.21 -19.15
N ASN A 124 20.00 -0.28 -19.78
CA ASN A 124 20.34 0.98 -19.14
C ASN A 124 19.08 1.86 -19.00
N ARG A 125 18.80 2.30 -17.76
CA ARG A 125 17.63 3.11 -17.40
C ARG A 125 17.59 4.48 -18.10
N ALA A 126 18.74 5.16 -18.25
CA ALA A 126 18.82 6.47 -18.89
C ALA A 126 18.63 6.37 -20.41
N PHE A 127 19.07 5.27 -21.01
CA PHE A 127 18.90 5.02 -22.42
C PHE A 127 17.43 4.73 -22.78
N THR A 128 16.74 3.91 -21.98
CA THR A 128 15.33 3.55 -22.20
C THR A 128 14.39 4.75 -22.05
N THR A 129 14.64 5.65 -21.09
CA THR A 129 13.89 6.90 -20.96
C THR A 129 14.18 7.88 -22.10
N SER A 130 15.43 8.01 -22.53
CA SER A 130 15.80 8.81 -23.72
C SER A 130 15.10 8.28 -24.97
N GLN A 131 15.09 6.97 -25.18
CA GLN A 131 14.40 6.33 -26.31
C GLN A 131 12.89 6.54 -26.26
N TYR A 132 12.27 6.50 -25.07
CA TYR A 132 10.87 6.87 -24.91
C TYR A 132 10.60 8.31 -25.36
N HIS A 133 11.40 9.27 -24.90
CA HIS A 133 11.24 10.67 -25.29
C HIS A 133 11.46 10.88 -26.79
N HIS A 134 12.43 10.19 -27.40
CA HIS A 134 12.68 10.24 -28.84
C HIS A 134 11.50 9.67 -29.65
N ARG A 135 10.99 8.48 -29.28
CA ARG A 135 9.81 7.87 -29.92
C ARG A 135 8.58 8.77 -29.78
N ARG A 136 8.33 9.29 -28.58
CA ARG A 136 7.22 10.21 -28.31
C ARG A 136 7.36 11.52 -29.09
N TRP A 137 8.56 12.08 -29.19
CA TRP A 137 8.82 13.29 -29.98
C TRP A 137 8.61 13.06 -31.47
N LYS A 138 9.06 11.92 -32.02
CA LYS A 138 8.78 11.53 -33.42
C LYS A 138 7.29 11.40 -33.69
N LEU A 139 6.53 10.75 -32.80
CA LEU A 139 5.08 10.62 -32.92
C LEU A 139 4.40 11.99 -32.92
N LEU A 140 4.74 12.85 -31.95
CA LEU A 140 4.17 14.20 -31.84
C LEU A 140 4.54 15.09 -33.05
N SER A 141 5.75 14.94 -33.60
CA SER A 141 6.19 15.69 -34.78
C SER A 141 5.49 15.20 -36.05
N SER A 142 5.28 13.89 -36.19
CA SER A 142 4.48 13.30 -37.27
C SER A 142 3.02 13.75 -37.22
N MET A 143 2.41 13.81 -36.03
CA MET A 143 1.05 14.32 -35.82
C MET A 143 0.91 15.81 -36.14
N LYS A 144 1.94 16.62 -35.85
CA LYS A 144 1.95 18.05 -36.20
C LYS A 144 2.15 18.27 -37.70
N SER A 145 2.98 17.45 -38.36
CA SER A 145 3.20 17.50 -39.81
C SER A 145 1.92 17.14 -40.59
N THR A 146 1.18 16.13 -40.11
CA THR A 146 -0.13 15.75 -40.69
C THR A 146 -1.25 16.76 -40.42
N ALA A 147 -1.14 17.59 -39.37
CA ALA A 147 -2.04 18.72 -39.12
C ALA A 147 -1.69 19.97 -39.96
N PHE A 148 -0.44 20.14 -40.36
CA PHE A 148 0.05 21.31 -41.12
C PHE A 148 -0.32 21.26 -42.62
N THR A 149 -0.56 20.08 -43.20
CA THR A 149 -0.91 19.94 -44.63
C THR A 149 -2.36 20.32 -44.99
N ARG A 150 -3.20 20.76 -44.03
CA ARG A 150 -4.59 21.20 -44.30
C ARG A 150 -4.85 22.70 -44.23
N ARG A 151 -3.83 23.55 -44.16
CA ARG A 151 -4.00 25.01 -44.31
C ARG A 151 -2.80 25.64 -45.02
N THR A 152 -2.93 25.88 -46.33
CA THR A 152 -2.10 26.86 -47.04
C THR A 152 -2.92 28.14 -47.26
N PRO A 153 -2.59 29.26 -46.61
CA PRO A 153 -2.85 30.58 -47.16
C PRO A 153 -1.58 31.04 -47.87
N THR A 154 -1.75 31.36 -49.14
CA THR A 154 -0.77 32.01 -50.03
C THR A 154 -0.20 33.28 -49.37
N TRP A 155 1.12 33.39 -49.30
CA TRP A 155 1.81 34.62 -48.90
C TRP A 155 2.57 35.21 -50.09
N VAL A 156 2.19 36.44 -50.44
CA VAL A 156 2.84 37.32 -51.45
C VAL A 156 4.01 38.05 -50.76
N PRO A 157 5.21 38.17 -51.37
CA PRO A 157 6.32 38.85 -50.72
C PRO A 157 6.23 40.37 -50.92
N VAL A 158 6.15 41.12 -49.82
CA VAL A 158 6.33 42.59 -49.83
C VAL A 158 7.79 42.92 -49.55
N ARG A 159 8.40 43.53 -50.57
CA ARG A 159 9.74 44.14 -50.61
C ARG A 159 9.86 45.24 -49.54
N LEU A 160 10.93 45.24 -48.75
CA LEU A 160 11.30 46.38 -47.90
C LEU A 160 12.62 47.00 -48.37
N GLN A 161 12.56 48.32 -48.54
CA GLN A 161 13.62 49.23 -48.96
C GLN A 161 14.67 49.44 -47.86
N ARG A 162 15.87 49.76 -48.35
CA ARG A 162 17.05 50.39 -47.72
C ARG A 162 16.77 51.22 -46.45
N PHE A 163 17.74 51.17 -45.53
CA PHE A 163 18.69 52.27 -45.32
C PHE A 163 20.11 51.71 -45.22
#